data_AF-A0A3C0N9T9-F1
#
_entry.id   AF-A0A3C0N9T9-F1
#
_cell.length_a   1.000
_cell.length_b   1.000
_cell.length_c   1.000
_cell.angle_alpha   90.00
_cell.angle_beta   90.00
_cell.angle_gamma   90.00
#
_symmetry.space_group_name_H-M   'P 1'
#
loop_
_entity.id
_entity.type
_entity.pdbx_description
1 polymer ?
#
loop_
_entity_poly.entity_id
_entity_poly.type
_entity_poly.pdbx_seq_one_letter_code
_entity_poly.pdbx_strand_id
1 'polypeptide(L)'
;YSYTDVVLRDRLQKALSIINPNIPLKAIEEAISKLTCLENLSLEENNYRFHKLLTDGITVSYQVDDWKIYDKVQIIDLFNLLNNDWLVVHQFTVIDGNKIHCPGAVIFINGLPLAVIELPNQANEKATLNEGSSHFCKYI
;
A
#
# COMPACT_ATOMS: atom_id res chain seq x y z
N TYR A 1 -17.78 -10.76 0.60
CA TYR A 1 -16.70 -9.83 0.17
C TYR A 1 -16.79 -8.60 1.06
N SER A 2 -15.96 -8.52 2.10
CA SER A 2 -15.90 -7.31 2.93
C SER A 2 -15.15 -6.24 2.14
N TYR A 3 -15.74 -5.06 2.00
CA TYR A 3 -15.21 -3.88 1.29
C TYR A 3 -13.95 -3.26 1.94
N THR A 4 -13.24 -4.01 2.78
CA THR A 4 -12.22 -3.51 3.73
C THR A 4 -10.79 -3.89 3.35
N ASP A 5 -10.59 -4.90 2.50
CA ASP A 5 -9.25 -5.26 2.04
C ASP A 5 -8.89 -4.43 0.80
N VAL A 6 -8.38 -3.23 1.02
CA VAL A 6 -7.82 -2.37 -0.04
C VAL A 6 -6.50 -2.95 -0.56
N VAL A 7 -5.86 -3.87 0.17
CA VAL A 7 -4.59 -4.50 -0.21
C VAL A 7 -4.77 -5.60 -1.25
N LEU A 8 -4.03 -5.50 -2.35
CA LEU A 8 -3.98 -6.51 -3.40
C LEU A 8 -3.02 -7.64 -2.99
N ARG A 9 -3.50 -8.55 -2.14
CA ARG A 9 -2.68 -9.54 -1.43
C ARG A 9 -1.82 -10.43 -2.34
N ASP A 10 -2.36 -10.88 -3.47
CA ASP A 10 -1.62 -11.73 -4.43
C ASP A 10 -0.44 -10.97 -5.07
N ARG A 11 -0.66 -9.69 -5.39
CA ARG A 11 0.39 -8.81 -5.92
C ARG A 11 1.45 -8.54 -4.86
N LEU A 12 1.03 -8.30 -3.62
CA LEU A 12 1.93 -8.11 -2.49
C LEU A 12 2.81 -9.34 -2.28
N GLN A 13 2.22 -10.52 -2.15
CA GLN A 13 2.99 -11.75 -1.96
C GLN A 13 4.00 -12.01 -3.10
N LYS A 14 3.57 -11.79 -4.35
CA LYS A 14 4.43 -11.95 -5.52
C LYS A 14 5.60 -10.95 -5.50
N ALA A 15 5.32 -9.67 -5.25
CA ALA A 15 6.35 -8.64 -5.18
C ALA A 15 7.35 -8.90 -4.04
N LEU A 16 6.86 -9.23 -2.84
CA LEU A 16 7.74 -9.54 -1.71
C LEU A 16 8.62 -10.77 -1.97
N SER A 17 8.14 -11.76 -2.73
CA SER A 17 8.94 -12.93 -3.12
C SER A 17 10.06 -12.58 -4.11
N ILE A 18 9.84 -11.57 -4.97
CA ILE A 18 10.85 -11.06 -5.90
C ILE A 18 11.92 -10.25 -5.14
N ILE A 19 11.48 -9.38 -4.23
CA ILE A 19 12.35 -8.50 -3.44
C ILE A 19 13.18 -9.30 -2.43
N ASN A 20 12.62 -10.38 -1.87
CA ASN A 20 13.22 -11.16 -0.80
C ASN A 20 13.42 -12.64 -1.23
N PRO A 21 14.26 -12.92 -2.25
CA PRO A 21 14.34 -14.26 -2.87
C PRO A 21 14.86 -15.35 -1.91
N ASN A 22 15.57 -14.97 -0.86
CA ASN A 22 16.14 -15.90 0.13
C ASN A 22 15.19 -16.20 1.30
N ILE A 23 14.07 -15.48 1.41
CA ILE A 23 13.14 -15.64 2.52
C ILE A 23 12.03 -16.62 2.11
N PRO A 24 11.77 -17.68 2.91
CA PRO A 24 10.71 -18.64 2.61
C PRO A 24 9.33 -17.97 2.53
N LEU A 25 8.47 -18.46 1.64
CA LEU A 25 7.12 -17.92 1.42
C LEU A 25 6.30 -17.80 2.72
N LYS A 26 6.43 -18.76 3.63
CA LYS A 26 5.74 -18.76 4.92
C LYS A 26 6.15 -17.56 5.80
N ALA A 27 7.42 -17.16 5.77
CA ALA A 27 7.90 -15.99 6.48
C ALA A 27 7.43 -14.69 5.80
N ILE A 28 7.32 -14.68 4.47
CA ILE A 28 6.69 -13.58 3.72
C ILE A 28 5.21 -13.44 4.11
N GLU A 29 4.46 -14.53 4.22
CA GLU A 29 3.06 -14.51 4.65
C GLU A 29 2.88 -14.01 6.10
N GLU A 30 3.81 -14.36 6.98
CA GLU A 30 3.88 -13.80 8.34
C GLU A 30 4.11 -12.29 8.30
N ALA A 31 5.03 -11.81 7.47
CA ALA A 31 5.29 -10.39 7.30
C ALA A 31 4.06 -9.65 6.77
N ILE A 32 3.37 -10.19 5.75
CA ILE A 32 2.12 -9.62 5.23
C ILE A 32 1.08 -9.52 6.34
N SER A 33 0.93 -10.57 7.14
CA SER A 33 -0.04 -10.59 8.24
C SER A 33 0.28 -9.53 9.30
N LYS A 34 1.55 -9.31 9.63
CA LYS A 34 1.99 -8.23 10.52
C LYS A 34 1.73 -6.84 9.91
N LEU A 35 1.96 -6.69 8.61
CA LEU A 35 1.79 -5.44 7.89
C LEU A 35 0.32 -4.98 7.88
N THR A 36 -0.60 -5.92 7.66
CA THR A 36 -2.05 -5.64 7.53
C THR A 36 -2.81 -5.73 8.85
N CYS A 37 -2.14 -6.04 9.96
CA CYS A 37 -2.79 -6.15 11.27
C CYS A 37 -3.04 -4.76 11.84
N LEU A 38 -4.30 -4.31 11.87
CA LEU A 38 -4.68 -3.08 12.57
C LEU A 38 -4.55 -3.29 14.08
N GLU A 39 -3.74 -2.48 14.75
CA GLU A 39 -3.72 -2.43 16.21
C GLU A 39 -4.75 -1.42 16.72
N ASN A 40 -5.19 -1.59 17.97
CA ASN A 40 -6.07 -0.66 18.69
C ASN A 40 -5.32 0.62 19.11
N LEU A 41 -4.68 1.27 18.14
CA LEU A 41 -3.92 2.52 18.28
C LEU A 41 -4.69 3.68 17.66
N SER A 42 -4.24 4.91 17.93
CA SER A 42 -4.70 6.07 17.18
C SER A 42 -4.33 5.93 15.70
N LEU A 43 -4.97 6.74 14.89
CA LEU A 43 -4.75 6.76 13.46
C LEU A 43 -3.34 7.24 13.09
N GLU A 44 -2.85 8.26 13.80
CA GLU A 44 -1.50 8.78 13.66
C GLU A 44 -0.46 7.73 14.05
N GLU A 45 -0.72 6.98 15.12
CA GLU A 45 0.14 5.89 15.60
C GLU A 45 0.19 4.73 14.61
N ASN A 46 -0.96 4.33 14.06
CA ASN A 46 -1.04 3.30 13.02
C ASN A 46 -0.29 3.73 11.76
N ASN A 47 -0.45 4.98 11.31
CA ASN A 47 0.27 5.53 10.15
C ASN A 47 1.79 5.54 10.38
N TYR A 48 2.25 5.99 11.55
CA TYR A 48 3.67 6.01 11.88
C TYR A 48 4.25 4.59 11.93
N ARG A 49 3.53 3.65 12.57
CA ARG A 49 3.93 2.24 12.63
C ARG A 49 3.98 1.61 11.24
N PHE A 50 2.95 1.82 10.42
CA PHE A 50 2.92 1.32 9.05
C PHE A 50 4.08 1.88 8.22
N HIS A 51 4.32 3.19 8.28
CA HIS A 51 5.46 3.81 7.63
C HIS A 51 6.78 3.19 8.10
N LYS A 52 6.93 2.89 9.40
CA LYS A 52 8.11 2.19 9.92
C LYS A 52 8.26 0.78 9.36
N LEU A 53 7.18 0.01 9.24
CA LEU A 53 7.22 -1.32 8.63
C LEU A 53 7.58 -1.24 7.14
N LEU A 54 7.10 -0.21 6.43
CA LEU A 54 7.45 0.03 5.03
C LEU A 54 8.93 0.36 4.83
N THR A 55 9.48 1.29 5.62
CA THR A 55 10.85 1.79 5.43
C THR A 55 11.90 0.88 6.04
N ASP A 56 11.62 0.34 7.23
CA ASP A 56 12.60 -0.42 7.97
C ASP A 56 12.49 -1.90 7.58
N GLY A 57 11.34 -2.37 7.10
CA GLY A 57 11.07 -3.78 6.82
C GLY A 57 10.60 -4.55 8.06
N ILE A 58 10.06 -5.74 7.85
CA ILE A 58 9.40 -6.53 8.88
C ILE A 58 10.30 -7.68 9.32
N THR A 59 10.61 -7.72 10.62
CA THR A 59 11.38 -8.82 11.20
C THR A 59 10.54 -10.10 11.23
N VAL A 60 11.11 -11.17 10.68
CA VAL A 60 10.54 -12.51 10.64
C VAL A 60 11.56 -13.51 11.18
N SER A 61 11.08 -14.68 11.57
CA SER A 61 11.96 -15.78 11.92
C SER A 61 11.50 -17.09 11.29
N TYR A 62 12.43 -17.83 10.70
CA TYR A 62 12.14 -19.11 10.06
C TYR A 62 13.26 -20.11 10.36
N GLN A 63 12.97 -21.39 10.15
CA GLN A 63 13.95 -22.46 10.31
C GLN A 63 14.59 -22.79 8.98
N VAL A 64 15.91 -22.93 8.99
CA VAL A 64 16.70 -23.53 7.91
C VAL A 64 17.55 -24.60 8.57
N ASP A 65 17.35 -25.85 8.15
CA ASP A 65 17.86 -27.03 8.83
C ASP A 65 17.48 -27.01 10.33
N ASP A 66 18.48 -27.11 11.23
CA ASP A 66 18.28 -27.07 12.68
C ASP A 66 18.43 -25.65 13.27
N TRP A 67 18.62 -24.63 12.43
CA TRP A 67 18.91 -23.26 12.87
C TRP A 67 17.72 -22.33 12.70
N LYS A 68 17.45 -21.54 13.74
CA LYS A 68 16.47 -20.45 13.68
C LYS A 68 17.16 -19.20 13.13
N ILE A 69 16.73 -18.76 11.96
CA ILE A 69 17.19 -17.53 11.30
C ILE A 69 16.24 -16.40 11.66
N TYR A 70 16.82 -15.22 11.92
CA TYR A 70 16.09 -13.97 12.02
C TYR A 70 16.49 -13.10 10.84
N ASP A 71 15.50 -12.66 10.07
CA ASP A 71 15.71 -11.90 8.84
C ASP A 71 14.66 -10.80 8.72
N LYS A 72 14.82 -9.95 7.71
CA LYS A 72 13.99 -8.77 7.51
C LYS A 72 13.39 -8.77 6.11
N VAL A 73 12.07 -8.89 6.05
CA VAL A 73 11.32 -8.77 4.79
C VAL A 73 11.22 -7.30 4.41
N GLN A 74 11.85 -6.94 3.30
CA GLN A 74 11.71 -5.61 2.70
C GLN A 74 10.38 -5.51 1.96
N ILE A 75 9.63 -4.45 2.23
CA ILE A 75 8.31 -4.22 1.62
C ILE A 75 8.40 -3.46 0.31
N ILE A 76 9.37 -2.55 0.21
CA ILE A 76 9.68 -1.78 -1.00
C ILE A 76 11.16 -1.97 -1.30
N ASP A 77 11.50 -2.29 -2.54
CA ASP A 77 12.89 -2.28 -2.99
C ASP A 77 13.30 -0.84 -3.29
N LEU A 78 13.98 -0.21 -2.34
CA LEU A 78 14.51 1.15 -2.45
C LEU A 78 15.81 1.23 -3.25
N PHE A 79 16.47 0.09 -3.50
CA PHE A 79 17.73 0.03 -4.25
C PHE A 79 17.48 -0.13 -5.74
N ASN A 80 16.42 -0.85 -6.12
CA ASN A 80 15.97 -0.99 -7.49
C ASN A 80 14.45 -0.82 -7.60
N LEU A 81 14.01 0.40 -7.92
CA LEU A 81 12.59 0.75 -8.00
C LEU A 81 11.80 -0.06 -9.04
N LEU A 82 12.48 -0.63 -10.06
CA LEU A 82 11.86 -1.45 -11.10
C LEU A 82 11.46 -2.84 -10.61
N ASN A 83 11.98 -3.28 -9.47
CA ASN A 83 11.58 -4.56 -8.85
C ASN A 83 10.21 -4.45 -8.15
N ASN A 84 9.70 -3.24 -7.93
CA ASN A 84 8.39 -3.03 -7.33
C ASN A 84 7.28 -3.15 -8.40
N ASP A 85 6.13 -3.71 -8.00
CA ASP A 85 4.91 -3.74 -8.81
C ASP A 85 4.14 -2.42 -8.63
N TRP A 86 4.11 -1.61 -9.68
CA TRP A 86 3.40 -0.32 -9.71
C TRP A 86 2.06 -0.48 -10.42
N LEU A 87 0.97 -0.08 -9.76
CA LEU A 87 -0.37 -0.11 -10.36
C LEU A 87 -1.12 1.18 -10.05
N VAL A 88 -1.64 1.83 -11.08
CA VAL A 88 -2.52 2.99 -10.93
C VAL A 88 -3.93 2.57 -11.33
N VAL A 89 -4.88 2.69 -10.41
CA VAL A 89 -6.30 2.41 -10.65
C VAL A 89 -7.06 3.71 -10.66
N HIS A 90 -7.72 4.01 -11.78
CA HIS A 90 -8.67 5.12 -11.87
C HIS A 90 -10.06 4.62 -11.47
N GLN A 91 -10.75 5.36 -10.58
CA GLN A 91 -12.19 5.14 -10.41
C GLN A 91 -12.90 5.73 -11.64
N PHE A 92 -13.88 5.01 -12.19
CA PHE A 92 -14.46 5.20 -13.53
C PHE A 92 -14.77 6.64 -13.95
N THR A 93 -14.26 7.07 -15.11
CA THR A 93 -14.74 8.26 -15.83
C THR A 93 -16.21 8.11 -16.19
N VAL A 94 -17.06 9.00 -15.68
CA VAL A 94 -18.46 9.13 -16.13
C VAL A 94 -18.51 10.27 -17.15
N ILE A 95 -19.01 9.97 -18.34
CA ILE A 95 -19.32 10.97 -19.36
C ILE A 95 -20.80 11.34 -19.19
N ASP A 96 -21.08 12.57 -18.75
CA ASP A 96 -22.42 13.15 -18.71
C ASP A 96 -22.47 14.34 -19.68
N GLY A 97 -23.04 14.14 -20.87
CA GLY A 97 -23.05 15.13 -21.94
C GLY A 97 -21.63 15.55 -22.38
N ASN A 98 -21.31 16.85 -22.30
CA ASN A 98 -20.00 17.43 -22.65
C ASN A 98 -19.03 17.56 -21.47
N LYS A 99 -19.36 17.03 -20.28
CA LYS A 99 -18.51 17.14 -19.09
C LYS A 99 -17.83 15.81 -18.78
N ILE A 100 -16.50 15.85 -18.74
CA ILE A 100 -15.66 14.76 -18.24
C ILE A 100 -15.52 14.96 -16.73
N HIS A 101 -16.11 14.05 -15.95
CA HIS A 101 -15.79 13.93 -14.53
C HIS A 101 -14.58 13.01 -14.41
N CYS A 102 -13.48 13.51 -13.83
CA CYS A 102 -12.24 12.76 -13.62
C CYS A 102 -12.15 12.42 -12.13
N PRO A 103 -12.59 11.22 -11.70
CA PRO A 103 -12.39 10.80 -10.32
C PRO A 103 -10.91 10.55 -10.12
N GLY A 104 -10.41 10.79 -8.91
CA GLY A 104 -9.01 10.58 -8.58
C GLY A 104 -8.47 9.19 -8.92
N ALA A 105 -7.15 9.05 -8.81
CA ALA A 105 -6.45 7.78 -9.00
C ALA A 105 -5.88 7.27 -7.68
N VAL A 106 -5.89 5.96 -7.48
CA VAL A 106 -5.17 5.30 -6.36
C VAL A 106 -3.91 4.64 -6.92
N ILE A 107 -2.77 4.91 -6.30
CA ILE A 107 -1.49 4.31 -6.62
C ILE A 107 -1.22 3.17 -5.64
N PHE A 108 -1.00 2.00 -6.20
CA PHE A 108 -0.54 0.82 -5.52
C PHE A 108 0.94 0.58 -5.78
N ILE A 109 1.68 0.28 -4.72
CA ILE A 109 3.07 -0.21 -4.79
C ILE A 109 3.10 -1.57 -4.11
N ASN A 110 3.55 -2.61 -4.82
CA ASN A 110 3.56 -3.99 -4.34
C ASN A 110 2.18 -4.41 -3.81
N GLY A 111 1.10 -3.95 -4.43
CA GLY A 111 -0.27 -4.22 -3.99
C GLY A 111 -0.76 -3.44 -2.76
N LEU A 112 0.04 -2.52 -2.19
CA LEU A 112 -0.36 -1.63 -1.09
C LEU A 112 -0.85 -0.27 -1.62
N PRO A 113 -2.01 0.25 -1.17
CA PRO A 113 -2.52 1.56 -1.58
C PRO A 113 -1.75 2.69 -0.88
N LEU A 114 -0.72 3.25 -1.51
CA LEU A 114 0.18 4.21 -0.85
C LEU A 114 -0.10 5.68 -1.19
N ALA A 115 -0.86 5.96 -2.25
CA ALA A 115 -1.23 7.34 -2.57
C ALA A 115 -2.57 7.42 -3.26
N VAL A 116 -3.24 8.56 -3.06
CA VAL A 116 -4.44 8.97 -3.78
C VAL A 116 -4.14 10.30 -4.45
N ILE A 117 -4.41 10.39 -5.74
CA ILE A 117 -4.34 11.64 -6.51
C ILE A 117 -5.76 12.16 -6.64
N GLU A 118 -6.05 13.30 -5.98
CA GLU A 118 -7.27 14.06 -6.22
C GLU A 118 -7.04 14.99 -7.41
N LEU A 119 -7.86 14.85 -8.46
CA LEU A 119 -7.82 15.75 -9.60
C LEU A 119 -8.92 16.81 -9.44
N PRO A 120 -8.60 18.10 -9.61
CA PRO A 120 -9.61 19.14 -9.52
C PRO A 120 -10.60 19.01 -10.67
N ASN A 121 -11.90 19.03 -10.35
CA ASN A 121 -12.96 19.12 -11.33
C ASN A 121 -12.85 20.46 -12.08
N GLN A 122 -12.57 20.42 -13.39
CA GLN A 122 -12.48 21.62 -14.24
C GLN A 122 -13.84 22.33 -14.47
N ALA A 123 -14.87 22.03 -13.68
CA ALA A 123 -16.18 22.68 -13.76
C ALA A 123 -16.34 23.88 -12.82
N ASN A 124 -15.40 24.14 -11.90
CA ASN A 124 -15.45 25.29 -10.99
C ASN A 124 -14.11 26.03 -10.95
N GLU A 125 -13.95 27.06 -11.78
CA GLU A 125 -13.04 28.18 -11.53
C GLU A 125 -13.56 28.97 -10.31
N LYS A 126 -13.46 28.38 -9.11
CA LYS A 126 -13.61 28.96 -7.76
C LYS A 126 -13.77 27.82 -6.76
N ALA A 127 -12.74 26.98 -6.62
CA ALA A 127 -12.62 26.10 -5.47
C ALA A 127 -11.38 26.54 -4.69
N THR A 128 -11.63 27.24 -3.59
CA THR A 128 -10.62 27.66 -2.62
C THR A 128 -9.84 26.43 -2.15
N LEU A 129 -8.52 26.54 -2.12
CA LEU A 129 -7.51 25.51 -1.81
C LEU A 129 -7.55 24.98 -0.36
N ASN A 130 -8.71 24.92 0.31
CA ASN A 130 -8.78 24.75 1.77
C ASN A 130 -9.60 23.57 2.29
N GLU A 131 -10.07 22.64 1.45
CA GLU A 131 -10.87 21.49 1.93
C GLU A 131 -10.30 20.12 1.52
N GLY A 132 -8.97 20.01 1.42
CA GLY A 132 -8.24 18.79 1.06
C GLY A 132 -7.66 18.00 2.24
N SER A 133 -8.31 18.01 3.42
CA SER A 133 -7.76 17.40 4.64
C SER A 133 -8.81 16.62 5.44
N SER A 134 -9.38 15.54 4.90
CA SER A 134 -10.19 14.62 5.74
C SER A 134 -10.28 13.15 5.28
N HIS A 135 -9.72 12.76 4.14
CA HIS A 135 -9.79 11.35 3.68
C HIS A 135 -8.43 10.64 3.54
N PHE A 136 -7.34 11.27 3.96
CA PHE A 136 -5.99 10.67 3.89
C PHE A 136 -5.86 9.41 4.76
N CYS A 137 -6.58 9.38 5.88
CA CYS A 137 -6.34 8.40 6.93
C CYS A 137 -7.31 7.20 6.96
N LYS A 138 -8.16 7.02 5.96
CA LYS A 138 -9.09 5.87 5.94
C LYS A 138 -8.58 4.68 5.11
N TYR A 139 -7.42 4.82 4.48
CA TYR A 139 -6.92 3.89 3.47
C TYR A 139 -5.53 3.31 3.77
N ILE A 140 -4.98 3.58 4.95
CA ILE A 140 -3.73 3.00 5.46
C ILE A 140 -4.02 2.35 6.81
#